data_AF-A0A967H703-F1
#
_entry.id   AF-A0A967H703-F1
#
_cell.length_a   1.000
_cell.length_b   1.000
_cell.length_c   1.000
_cell.angle_alpha   90.00
_cell.angle_beta   90.00
_cell.angle_gamma   90.00
#
_symmetry.space_group_name_H-M   'P 1'
#
loop_
_entity.id
_entity.type
_entity.pdbx_description
1 polymer ?
#
loop_
_entity_poly.entity_id
_entity_poly.type
_entity_poly.pdbx_seq_one_letter_code
_entity_poly.pdbx_strand_id
1 'polypeptide(L)'
;MHQAIARIYQALLSGENIAIYGDFDVDGITSTALLVKGLSILGAKTTPYIPHRLTEGYGLKIAALENLYRQGISLVITVDCGITAMPEVKKARRMGLDVIITDHHTPPTVLPPAIATIDPKLPHSAYPFSELAGVGVALKLLQAL
;
A
#
# COMPACT_ATOMS: atom_id res chain seq x y z
N MET A 1 11.72 0.69 2.77
CA MET A 1 11.96 1.16 1.38
C MET A 1 12.54 0.06 0.48
N HIS A 2 13.77 -0.42 0.69
CA HIS A 2 14.41 -1.40 -0.24
C HIS A 2 13.58 -2.66 -0.54
N GLN A 3 12.98 -3.30 0.49
CA GLN A 3 12.12 -4.48 0.28
C GLN A 3 10.89 -4.18 -0.57
N ALA A 4 10.29 -2.99 -0.42
CA ALA A 4 9.16 -2.57 -1.23
C ALA A 4 9.57 -2.39 -2.69
N ILE A 5 10.67 -1.68 -2.94
CA ILE A 5 11.24 -1.47 -4.28
C ILE A 5 11.51 -2.80 -4.96
N ALA A 6 12.24 -3.71 -4.30
CA ALA A 6 12.56 -5.02 -4.84
C ALA A 6 11.31 -5.81 -5.25
N ARG A 7 10.27 -5.80 -4.40
CA ARG A 7 9.01 -6.49 -4.68
C ARG A 7 8.21 -5.86 -5.82
N ILE A 8 8.19 -4.52 -5.91
CA ILE A 8 7.53 -3.80 -7.01
C ILE A 8 8.26 -4.05 -8.32
N TYR A 9 9.59 -4.02 -8.34
CA TYR A 9 10.37 -4.38 -9.53
C TYR A 9 10.12 -5.82 -9.97
N GLN A 10 10.03 -6.77 -9.04
CA GLN A 10 9.64 -8.14 -9.36
C GLN A 10 8.26 -8.20 -10.03
N ALA A 11 7.28 -7.45 -9.51
CA ALA A 11 5.93 -7.38 -10.09
C ALA A 11 5.94 -6.81 -11.51
N LEU A 12 6.70 -5.73 -11.73
CA LEU A 12 6.90 -5.11 -13.03
C LEU A 12 7.49 -6.11 -14.04
N LEU A 13 8.61 -6.74 -13.70
CA LEU A 13 9.31 -7.68 -14.59
C LEU A 13 8.50 -8.94 -14.90
N SER A 14 7.69 -9.39 -13.94
CA SER A 14 6.85 -10.59 -14.07
C SER A 14 5.48 -10.30 -14.69
N GLY A 15 5.17 -9.03 -14.99
CA GLY A 15 3.89 -8.62 -15.55
C GLY A 15 2.67 -8.87 -14.64
N GLU A 16 2.92 -8.89 -13.32
CA GLU A 16 1.92 -9.09 -12.27
C GLU A 16 0.91 -7.92 -12.23
N ASN A 17 -0.31 -8.20 -11.74
CA ASN A 17 -1.31 -7.15 -11.52
C ASN A 17 -1.17 -6.59 -10.10
N ILE A 18 -1.10 -5.27 -9.99
CA ILE A 18 -0.88 -4.54 -8.74
C ILE A 18 -2.15 -3.76 -8.40
N ALA A 19 -2.66 -3.89 -7.18
CA ALA A 19 -3.71 -3.01 -6.68
C ALA A 19 -3.11 -1.88 -5.85
N ILE A 20 -3.57 -0.64 -6.07
CA ILE A 20 -3.28 0.50 -5.21
C ILE A 20 -4.49 0.74 -4.32
N TYR A 21 -4.36 0.40 -3.04
CA TYR A 21 -5.44 0.49 -2.06
C TYR A 21 -5.31 1.78 -1.27
N GLY A 22 -6.15 2.76 -1.54
CA GLY A 22 -6.11 4.06 -0.87
C GLY A 22 -7.18 4.25 0.19
N ASP A 23 -7.15 5.43 0.83
CA ASP A 23 -8.26 5.96 1.62
C ASP A 23 -9.18 6.87 0.80
N PHE A 24 -10.37 7.12 1.32
CA PHE A 24 -11.43 7.90 0.67
C PHE A 24 -11.30 9.42 0.83
N ASP A 25 -10.32 9.90 1.60
CA ASP A 25 -10.10 11.33 1.78
C ASP A 25 -9.17 11.93 0.70
N VAL A 26 -8.82 13.20 0.83
CA VAL A 26 -7.97 13.88 -0.17
C VAL A 26 -6.57 13.28 -0.21
N ASP A 27 -6.01 12.90 0.94
CA ASP A 27 -4.65 12.34 1.01
C ASP A 27 -4.62 10.95 0.38
N GLY A 28 -5.55 10.07 0.75
CA GLY A 28 -5.70 8.75 0.16
C GLY A 28 -6.00 8.76 -1.35
N ILE A 29 -6.92 9.63 -1.81
CA ILE A 29 -7.27 9.73 -3.23
C ILE A 29 -6.08 10.25 -4.05
N THR A 30 -5.39 11.29 -3.59
CA THR A 30 -4.24 11.85 -4.31
C THR A 30 -3.04 10.90 -4.32
N SER A 31 -2.79 10.21 -3.21
CA SER A 31 -1.79 9.14 -3.13
C SER A 31 -2.07 8.02 -4.12
N THR A 32 -3.33 7.61 -4.23
CA THR A 32 -3.76 6.54 -5.15
C THR A 32 -3.54 6.97 -6.59
N ALA A 33 -4.01 8.17 -6.95
CA ALA A 33 -3.82 8.71 -8.30
C ALA A 33 -2.33 8.84 -8.67
N LEU A 34 -1.50 9.29 -7.72
CA LEU A 34 -0.06 9.43 -7.90
C LEU A 34 0.61 8.09 -8.20
N LEU A 35 0.37 7.05 -7.39
CA LEU A 35 1.01 5.75 -7.61
C LEU A 35 0.46 5.04 -8.84
N VAL A 36 -0.86 5.08 -9.09
CA VAL A 36 -1.45 4.50 -10.31
C VAL A 36 -0.80 5.10 -11.54
N LYS A 37 -0.72 6.44 -11.61
CA LYS A 37 -0.11 7.13 -12.75
C LYS A 37 1.39 6.84 -12.85
N GLY A 38 2.12 6.94 -11.75
CA GLY A 38 3.57 6.73 -11.73
C GLY A 38 3.96 5.32 -12.14
N LEU A 39 3.33 4.30 -11.54
CA LEU A 39 3.61 2.91 -11.85
C LEU A 39 3.15 2.53 -13.27
N SER A 40 2.05 3.10 -13.76
CA SER A 40 1.62 2.89 -15.16
C SER A 40 2.65 3.42 -16.17
N ILE A 41 3.30 4.55 -15.88
CA ILE A 41 4.41 5.08 -16.71
C ILE A 41 5.59 4.10 -16.73
N LEU A 42 5.84 3.39 -15.63
CA LEU A 42 6.85 2.35 -15.52
C LEU A 42 6.42 0.98 -16.11
N GLY A 43 5.23 0.90 -16.71
CA GLY A 43 4.71 -0.31 -17.35
C GLY A 43 3.95 -1.27 -16.43
N ALA A 44 3.61 -0.87 -15.20
CA ALA A 44 2.80 -1.68 -14.30
C ALA A 44 1.35 -1.81 -14.77
N LYS A 45 0.73 -2.97 -14.49
CA LYS A 45 -0.72 -3.15 -14.58
C LYS A 45 -1.36 -2.81 -13.24
N THR A 46 -1.78 -1.55 -13.07
CA THR A 46 -2.34 -1.07 -11.80
C THR A 46 -3.86 -1.00 -11.80
N THR A 47 -4.48 -1.41 -10.70
CA THR A 47 -5.92 -1.25 -10.42
C THR A 47 -6.10 -0.41 -9.16
N PRO A 48 -6.72 0.78 -9.21
CA PRO A 48 -7.05 1.52 -7.99
C PRO A 48 -8.17 0.83 -7.21
N TYR A 49 -8.11 0.91 -5.88
CA TYR A 49 -9.19 0.55 -4.97
C TYR A 49 -9.33 1.64 -3.91
N ILE A 50 -10.52 2.24 -3.82
CA ILE A 50 -10.88 3.19 -2.75
C ILE A 50 -12.09 2.60 -2.01
N PRO A 51 -12.01 2.34 -0.70
CA PRO A 51 -13.11 1.79 0.07
C PRO A 51 -14.25 2.80 0.17
N HIS A 52 -15.49 2.32 0.14
CA HIS A 52 -16.64 3.19 0.30
C HIS A 52 -16.84 3.56 1.79
N ARG A 53 -16.67 4.84 2.12
CA ARG A 53 -16.67 5.36 3.50
C ARG A 53 -17.85 4.91 4.36
N LEU A 54 -19.06 4.88 3.82
CA LEU A 54 -20.28 4.60 4.61
C LEU A 54 -20.56 3.10 4.78
N THR A 55 -20.13 2.27 3.83
CA THR A 55 -20.51 0.84 3.80
C THR A 55 -19.37 -0.07 4.20
N GLU A 56 -18.13 0.33 3.92
CA GLU A 56 -16.91 -0.42 4.27
C GLU A 56 -16.18 0.23 5.45
N GLY A 57 -16.24 1.56 5.56
CA GLY A 57 -15.50 2.34 6.56
C GLY A 57 -14.02 2.52 6.20
N TYR A 58 -13.23 2.98 7.18
CA TYR A 58 -11.80 3.25 7.03
C TYR A 58 -10.95 1.97 7.06
N GLY A 59 -9.82 2.02 6.36
CA GLY A 59 -8.76 1.01 6.36
C GLY A 59 -9.06 -0.22 5.51
N LEU A 60 -8.13 -1.18 5.51
CA LEU A 60 -8.27 -2.40 4.74
C LEU A 60 -9.45 -3.24 5.21
N LYS A 61 -10.06 -3.97 4.25
CA LYS A 61 -11.10 -4.96 4.51
C LYS A 61 -10.68 -6.31 3.94
N ILE A 62 -10.84 -7.37 4.73
CA ILE A 62 -10.60 -8.74 4.28
C ILE A 62 -11.39 -9.06 3.00
N ALA A 63 -12.68 -8.68 2.96
CA ALA A 63 -13.53 -8.93 1.79
C ALA A 63 -13.02 -8.23 0.52
N ALA A 64 -12.48 -7.01 0.66
CA ALA A 64 -11.87 -6.28 -0.45
C ALA A 64 -10.60 -6.99 -0.95
N LEU A 65 -9.72 -7.40 -0.03
CA LEU A 65 -8.50 -8.15 -0.36
C LEU A 65 -8.80 -9.50 -1.02
N GLU A 66 -9.81 -10.23 -0.53
CA GLU A 66 -10.28 -11.48 -1.15
C GLU A 66 -10.85 -11.26 -2.55
N ASN A 67 -11.52 -10.13 -2.79
CA ASN A 67 -12.03 -9.78 -4.10
C ASN A 67 -10.88 -9.42 -5.07
N LEU A 68 -9.94 -8.57 -4.65
CA LEU A 68 -8.75 -8.23 -5.43
C LEU A 68 -7.94 -9.48 -5.78
N TYR A 69 -7.73 -10.38 -4.83
CA TYR A 69 -7.07 -11.66 -5.08
C TYR A 69 -7.80 -12.49 -6.14
N ARG A 70 -9.13 -12.59 -6.06
CA ARG A 70 -9.96 -13.28 -7.07
C ARG A 70 -9.90 -12.65 -8.47
N GLN A 71 -9.57 -11.36 -8.56
CA GLN A 71 -9.34 -10.65 -9.82
C GLN A 71 -7.93 -10.89 -10.39
N GLY A 72 -7.10 -11.71 -9.75
CA GLY A 72 -5.74 -12.00 -10.19
C GLY A 72 -4.73 -10.92 -9.79
N ILE A 73 -5.04 -10.10 -8.78
CA ILE A 73 -4.05 -9.25 -8.10
C ILE A 73 -3.15 -10.13 -7.24
N SER A 74 -1.85 -9.97 -7.38
CA SER A 74 -0.83 -10.67 -6.57
C SER A 74 -0.09 -9.75 -5.61
N LEU A 75 -0.14 -8.43 -5.84
CA LEU A 75 0.46 -7.41 -4.97
C LEU A 75 -0.54 -6.28 -4.68
N VAL A 76 -0.74 -5.97 -3.41
CA VAL A 76 -1.43 -4.76 -2.94
C VAL A 76 -0.41 -3.78 -2.38
N ILE A 77 -0.45 -2.53 -2.83
CA ILE A 77 0.27 -1.42 -2.23
C ILE A 77 -0.77 -0.52 -1.58
N THR A 78 -0.75 -0.41 -0.26
CA THR A 78 -1.65 0.50 0.46
C THR A 78 -1.06 1.89 0.46
N VAL A 79 -1.92 2.91 0.38
CA VAL A 79 -1.56 4.31 0.56
C VAL A 79 -2.51 4.92 1.59
N ASP A 80 -1.94 5.70 2.50
CA ASP A 80 -2.68 6.42 3.55
C ASP A 80 -3.50 5.51 4.50
N CYS A 81 -3.16 4.23 4.53
CA CYS A 81 -3.78 3.26 5.42
C CYS A 81 -2.95 2.00 5.57
N GLY A 82 -3.32 1.19 6.57
CA GLY A 82 -2.86 -0.19 6.72
C GLY A 82 -1.85 -0.44 7.82
N ILE A 83 -1.25 0.58 8.44
CA ILE A 83 -0.26 0.41 9.52
C ILE A 83 -0.82 -0.33 10.74
N THR A 84 -2.14 -0.29 10.94
CA THR A 84 -2.86 -0.98 12.02
C THR A 84 -3.61 -2.24 11.57
N ALA A 85 -3.57 -2.59 10.28
CA ALA A 85 -4.39 -3.65 9.66
C ALA A 85 -3.83 -5.07 9.87
N MET A 86 -3.56 -5.43 11.12
CA MET A 86 -2.98 -6.71 11.52
C MET A 86 -3.76 -7.95 11.01
N PRO A 87 -5.08 -8.09 11.24
CA PRO A 87 -5.81 -9.27 10.79
C PRO A 87 -5.93 -9.35 9.27
N GLU A 88 -6.08 -8.22 8.58
CA GLU A 88 -6.21 -8.12 7.12
C GLU A 88 -4.93 -8.58 6.43
N VAL A 89 -3.77 -8.05 6.84
CA VAL A 89 -2.48 -8.38 6.24
C VAL A 89 -2.09 -9.83 6.54
N LYS A 90 -2.40 -10.34 7.75
CA LYS A 90 -2.24 -11.77 8.07
C LYS A 90 -3.07 -12.66 7.14
N LYS A 91 -4.30 -12.25 6.85
CA LYS A 91 -5.21 -12.98 5.96
C LYS A 91 -4.72 -12.91 4.51
N ALA A 92 -4.30 -11.74 4.01
CA ALA A 92 -3.68 -11.58 2.69
C ALA A 92 -2.50 -12.54 2.50
N ARG A 93 -1.56 -12.53 3.46
CA ARG A 93 -0.38 -13.40 3.42
C ARG A 93 -0.74 -14.89 3.36
N ARG A 94 -1.76 -15.35 4.12
CA ARG A 94 -2.23 -16.74 4.06
C ARG A 94 -2.83 -17.13 2.72
N MET A 95 -3.35 -16.16 1.97
CA MET A 95 -3.90 -16.38 0.62
C MET A 95 -2.82 -16.30 -0.47
N GLY A 96 -1.58 -15.95 -0.14
CA GLY A 96 -0.54 -15.67 -1.13
C GLY A 96 -0.67 -14.29 -1.79
N LEU A 97 -1.43 -13.37 -1.18
CA LEU A 97 -1.51 -11.98 -1.60
C LEU A 97 -0.46 -11.15 -0.85
N ASP A 98 0.51 -10.62 -1.58
CA ASP A 98 1.53 -9.76 -0.99
C ASP A 98 0.96 -8.38 -0.70
N VAL A 99 1.41 -7.79 0.41
CA VAL A 99 1.02 -6.43 0.82
C VAL A 99 2.26 -5.61 1.11
N ILE A 100 2.35 -4.41 0.54
CA ILE A 100 3.25 -3.33 0.93
C ILE A 100 2.40 -2.25 1.57
N ILE A 101 2.79 -1.80 2.75
CA ILE A 101 2.10 -0.72 3.46
C ILE A 101 2.86 0.59 3.23
N THR A 102 2.17 1.62 2.72
CA THR A 102 2.64 3.01 2.81
C THR A 102 1.62 3.82 3.60
N ASP A 103 2.06 4.42 4.70
CA ASP A 103 1.19 5.07 5.68
C ASP A 103 1.97 6.16 6.43
N HIS A 104 1.26 6.96 7.21
CA HIS A 104 1.81 8.01 8.05
C HIS A 104 1.09 8.17 9.40
N HIS A 105 0.11 7.30 9.68
CA HIS A 105 -0.58 7.22 10.95
C HIS A 105 0.34 6.70 12.06
N THR A 106 -0.05 6.86 13.33
CA THR A 106 0.77 6.39 14.45
C THR A 106 0.98 4.88 14.40
N PRO A 107 2.23 4.39 14.30
CA PRO A 107 2.48 2.96 14.24
C PRO A 107 2.13 2.25 15.56
N PRO A 108 1.51 1.06 15.51
CA PRO A 108 1.35 0.23 16.70
C PRO A 108 2.70 -0.35 17.16
N THR A 109 2.74 -0.89 18.38
CA THR A 109 3.94 -1.58 18.91
C THR A 109 4.31 -2.83 18.10
N VAL A 110 3.32 -3.48 17.48
CA VAL A 110 3.51 -4.67 16.64
C VAL A 110 2.92 -4.41 15.27
N LEU A 111 3.79 -4.42 14.25
CA LEU A 111 3.40 -4.13 12.87
C LEU A 111 2.72 -5.34 12.19
N PRO A 112 1.76 -5.10 11.27
CA PRO A 112 1.23 -6.14 10.41
C PRO A 112 2.34 -6.83 9.61
N PRO A 113 2.23 -8.14 9.32
CA PRO A 113 3.29 -8.91 8.65
C PRO A 113 3.27 -8.71 7.12
N ALA A 114 3.39 -7.47 6.68
CA ALA A 114 3.53 -7.07 5.27
C ALA A 114 4.93 -7.41 4.73
N ILE A 115 5.08 -7.39 3.39
CA ILE A 115 6.40 -7.51 2.74
C ILE A 115 7.31 -6.35 3.13
N ALA A 116 6.73 -5.15 3.20
CA ALA A 116 7.39 -3.95 3.66
C ALA A 116 6.37 -2.98 4.25
N THR A 117 6.80 -2.21 5.23
CA THR A 117 6.05 -1.10 5.81
C THR A 117 6.90 0.16 5.65
N ILE A 118 6.33 1.19 5.06
CA ILE A 118 6.97 2.49 4.83
C ILE A 118 6.11 3.51 5.55
N ASP A 119 6.63 3.99 6.68
CA ASP A 119 6.02 5.04 7.46
C ASP A 119 7.15 5.86 8.12
N PRO A 120 7.15 7.19 7.98
CA PRO A 120 8.22 8.04 8.49
C PRO A 120 8.31 8.06 10.02
N LYS A 121 7.26 7.63 10.75
CA LYS A 121 7.15 7.58 12.21
C LYS A 121 7.60 6.25 12.81
N LEU A 122 8.06 5.29 11.99
CA LEU A 122 8.60 4.03 12.51
C LEU A 122 9.79 4.30 13.45
N PRO A 123 9.92 3.55 14.57
CA PRO A 123 10.99 3.78 15.57
C PRO A 123 12.43 3.77 15.03
N HIS A 124 12.66 3.14 13.87
CA HIS A 124 13.97 3.03 13.22
C HIS A 124 14.05 3.81 11.90
N SER A 125 13.10 4.71 11.65
CA SER A 125 13.14 5.59 10.48
C SER A 125 14.28 6.62 10.64
N ALA A 126 15.21 6.63 9.69
CA ALA A 126 16.24 7.67 9.58
C ALA A 126 15.81 8.84 8.67
N TYR A 127 14.56 8.86 8.22
CA TYR A 127 14.07 9.87 7.30
C TYR A 127 13.87 11.20 8.06
N PRO A 128 14.36 12.34 7.54
CA PRO A 128 14.45 13.59 8.31
C PRO A 128 13.11 14.28 8.57
N PHE A 129 12.00 13.83 7.95
CA PHE A 129 10.68 14.42 8.10
C PHE A 129 9.66 13.38 8.55
N SER A 130 9.29 13.38 9.84
CA SER A 130 8.32 12.44 10.42
C SER A 130 6.86 12.73 10.02
N GLU A 131 6.57 13.96 9.59
CA GLU A 131 5.20 14.45 9.35
C GLU A 131 4.84 14.50 7.86
N LEU A 132 5.31 13.56 7.06
CA LEU A 132 4.78 13.42 5.69
C LEU A 132 3.31 13.02 5.75
N ALA A 133 2.50 13.61 4.88
CA ALA A 133 1.19 13.08 4.49
C ALA A 133 1.35 11.74 3.75
N GLY A 134 0.28 10.94 3.66
CA GLY A 134 0.24 9.69 2.88
C GLY A 134 0.75 9.89 1.45
N VAL A 135 0.36 10.99 0.79
CA VAL A 135 0.78 11.33 -0.58
C VAL A 135 2.26 11.68 -0.64
N GLY A 136 2.81 12.24 0.44
CA GLY A 136 4.24 12.47 0.59
C GLY A 136 5.02 11.15 0.66
N VAL A 137 4.51 10.17 1.42
CA VAL A 137 5.12 8.82 1.50
C VAL A 137 5.03 8.10 0.15
N ALA A 138 3.87 8.16 -0.50
CA ALA A 138 3.64 7.62 -1.83
C ALA A 138 4.58 8.22 -2.88
N LEU A 139 4.77 9.55 -2.87
CA LEU A 139 5.73 10.24 -3.74
C LEU A 139 7.16 9.76 -3.48
N LYS A 140 7.55 9.57 -2.21
CA LYS A 140 8.90 9.08 -1.87
C LYS A 140 9.14 7.64 -2.31
N LEU A 141 8.11 6.79 -2.24
CA LEU A 141 8.16 5.46 -2.82
C LEU A 141 8.38 5.54 -4.33
N LEU A 142 7.59 6.36 -5.04
CA LEU A 142 7.71 6.51 -6.49
C LEU A 142 9.06 7.12 -6.91
N GLN A 143 9.60 8.08 -6.16
CA GLN A 143 10.93 8.66 -6.43
C GLN A 143 12.07 7.66 -6.28
N ALA A 144 11.86 6.61 -5.48
CA ALA A 144 12.86 5.58 -5.24
C ALA A 144 12.75 4.40 -6.23
N LEU A 145 11.69 4.36 -7.04
CA LEU A 145 11.48 3.41 -8.14
C LEU A 145 12.10 3.93 -9.42
#